data_AF-A0A6G3QQQ3-F1
#
_entry.id   AF-A0A6G3QQQ3-F1
#
_cell.length_a   1.000
_cell.length_b   1.000
_cell.length_c   1.000
_cell.angle_alpha   90.00
_cell.angle_beta   90.00
_cell.angle_gamma   90.00
#
_symmetry.space_group_name_H-M   'P 1'
#
loop_
_entity.id
_entity.type
_entity.pdbx_description
1 polymer ?
#
loop_
_entity_poly.entity_id
_entity_poly.type
_entity_poly.pdbx_seq_one_letter_code
_entity_poly.pdbx_strand_id
1 'polypeptide(L)'
;PPPLRIVRSGTAWALAVFFGLQATAAYITMGWMPQVFRDAGVPAGTAGLLLAVTMVMGVPLAFVIPRLATRLPHQGPIVLVLGACGLTGYAGLYLAPAAAPWAWALLLGIAGCAFPLALTLVGMRARTGAGVAQLSAFAQSTGYLISIPGPLLVGVLYQHSGGWGLPIGLMAALMVPQTVFGWLAGRARTVEDEAAR
;
A
#
# COMPACT_ATOMS: atom_id res chain seq x y z
N PRO A 1 -20.39 24.41 -8.94
CA PRO A 1 -20.85 23.00 -9.05
C PRO A 1 -21.27 22.52 -7.65
N PRO A 2 -22.40 21.79 -7.49
CA PRO A 2 -22.79 21.28 -6.19
C PRO A 2 -21.70 20.33 -5.63
N PRO A 3 -21.49 20.29 -4.30
CA PRO A 3 -20.47 19.43 -3.71
C PRO A 3 -20.79 17.96 -4.03
N LEU A 4 -19.83 17.24 -4.62
CA LEU A 4 -19.98 15.81 -4.88
C LEU A 4 -20.12 15.09 -3.52
N ARG A 5 -21.10 14.19 -3.41
CA ARG A 5 -21.32 13.39 -2.19
C ARG A 5 -20.32 12.24 -2.12
N ILE A 6 -19.04 12.56 -1.99
CA ILE A 6 -17.92 11.59 -2.03
C ILE A 6 -18.03 10.53 -0.95
N VAL A 7 -18.52 10.89 0.23
CA VAL A 7 -18.80 9.95 1.33
C VAL A 7 -19.80 8.85 1.00
N ARG A 8 -20.63 9.02 -0.04
CA ARG A 8 -21.56 7.99 -0.53
C ARG A 8 -21.00 7.16 -1.68
N SER A 9 -19.87 7.56 -2.24
CA SER A 9 -19.23 6.85 -3.35
C SER A 9 -18.48 5.62 -2.86
N GLY A 10 -18.85 4.44 -3.36
CA GLY A 10 -18.13 3.20 -3.09
C GLY A 10 -16.73 3.23 -3.68
N THR A 11 -16.54 3.91 -4.81
CA THR A 11 -15.22 4.12 -5.42
C THR A 11 -14.31 4.97 -4.53
N ALA A 12 -14.84 6.02 -3.91
CA ALA A 12 -14.08 6.86 -2.98
C ALA A 12 -13.64 6.10 -1.73
N TRP A 13 -14.52 5.28 -1.15
CA TRP A 13 -14.19 4.42 -0.02
C TRP A 13 -13.17 3.34 -0.39
N ALA A 14 -13.31 2.71 -1.57
CA ALA A 14 -12.33 1.72 -2.02
C ALA A 14 -10.93 2.35 -2.17
N LEU A 15 -10.84 3.57 -2.70
CA LEU A 15 -9.59 4.31 -2.78
C LEU A 15 -9.04 4.69 -1.40
N ALA A 16 -9.89 5.16 -0.48
CA ALA A 16 -9.49 5.53 0.87
C ALA A 16 -8.93 4.33 1.64
N VAL A 17 -9.61 3.17 1.58
CA VAL A 17 -9.15 1.95 2.24
C VAL A 17 -7.89 1.40 1.59
N PHE A 18 -7.82 1.37 0.26
CA PHE A 18 -6.62 0.95 -0.47
C PHE A 18 -5.40 1.82 -0.08
N PHE A 19 -5.56 3.15 -0.11
CA PHE A 19 -4.52 4.09 0.28
C PHE A 19 -4.15 3.95 1.75
N GLY A 20 -5.13 3.79 2.65
CA GLY A 20 -4.88 3.66 4.08
C GLY A 20 -4.15 2.38 4.46
N LEU A 21 -4.49 1.25 3.84
CA LEU A 21 -3.76 -0.01 4.02
C LEU A 21 -2.35 0.07 3.45
N GLN A 22 -2.18 0.74 2.30
CA GLN A 22 -0.87 0.98 1.72
C GLN A 22 0.00 1.89 2.60
N ALA A 23 -0.57 2.96 3.14
CA ALA A 23 0.11 3.85 4.07
C ALA A 23 0.48 3.12 5.38
N THR A 24 -0.42 2.28 5.90
CA THR A 24 -0.16 1.38 7.03
C THR A 24 1.08 0.52 6.76
N ALA A 25 1.10 -0.18 5.63
CA ALA A 25 2.21 -1.06 5.26
C ALA A 25 3.53 -0.28 5.11
N ALA A 26 3.48 0.91 4.50
CA ALA A 26 4.64 1.78 4.34
C ALA A 26 5.20 2.26 5.69
N TYR A 27 4.35 2.74 6.60
CA TYR A 27 4.80 3.19 7.93
C TYR A 27 5.34 2.07 8.79
N ILE A 28 4.69 0.89 8.76
CA ILE A 28 5.21 -0.28 9.46
C ILE A 28 6.59 -0.65 8.90
N THR A 29 6.74 -0.69 7.57
CA THR A 29 8.02 -1.00 6.92
C THR A 29 9.09 0.02 7.31
N MET A 30 8.76 1.32 7.31
CA MET A 30 9.70 2.38 7.69
C MET A 30 10.16 2.26 9.15
N GLY A 31 9.25 1.94 10.07
CA GLY A 31 9.56 1.87 11.50
C GLY A 31 10.23 0.56 11.92
N TRP A 32 9.80 -0.57 11.35
CA TRP A 32 10.08 -1.89 11.92
C TRP A 32 10.94 -2.79 11.03
N MET A 33 11.00 -2.56 9.70
CA MET A 33 11.78 -3.42 8.79
C MET A 33 13.27 -3.52 9.17
N PRO A 34 13.98 -2.43 9.56
CA PRO A 34 15.36 -2.56 10.01
C PRO A 34 15.49 -3.45 11.24
N GLN A 35 14.51 -3.39 12.15
CA GLN A 35 14.51 -4.21 13.35
C GLN A 35 14.24 -5.68 13.04
N VAL A 36 13.29 -5.98 12.14
CA VAL A 36 13.05 -7.35 11.62
C VAL A 36 14.34 -7.99 11.12
N PHE A 37 15.11 -7.27 10.31
CA PHE A 37 16.37 -7.78 9.78
C PHE A 37 17.46 -7.91 10.85
N ARG A 38 17.56 -6.94 11.76
CA ARG A 38 18.53 -6.99 12.86
C ARG A 38 18.30 -8.17 13.79
N ASP A 39 17.04 -8.44 14.13
CA ASP A 39 16.67 -9.58 14.99
C ASP A 39 16.88 -10.91 14.25
N ALA A 40 16.84 -10.90 12.92
CA ALA A 40 17.23 -12.03 12.07
C ALA A 40 18.77 -12.18 11.91
N GLY A 41 19.58 -11.37 12.59
CA GLY A 41 21.05 -11.44 12.55
C GLY A 41 21.73 -10.61 11.46
N VAL A 42 20.98 -9.78 10.72
CA VAL A 42 21.56 -8.90 9.69
C VAL A 42 22.22 -7.68 10.37
N PRO A 43 23.45 -7.30 9.96
CA PRO A 43 24.12 -6.12 10.51
C PRO A 43 23.30 -4.83 10.34
N ALA A 44 23.36 -3.94 11.33
CA ALA A 44 22.57 -2.70 11.34
C ALA A 44 22.77 -1.82 10.09
N GLY A 45 24.01 -1.73 9.58
CA GLY A 45 24.30 -0.99 8.35
C GLY A 45 23.58 -1.57 7.12
N THR A 46 23.57 -2.89 6.99
CA THR A 46 22.87 -3.59 5.90
C THR A 46 21.35 -3.49 6.06
N ALA A 47 20.82 -3.62 7.27
CA ALA A 47 19.40 -3.47 7.54
C ALA A 47 18.88 -2.08 7.14
N GLY A 48 19.65 -1.02 7.43
CA GLY A 48 19.35 0.33 6.96
C GLY A 48 19.39 0.46 5.44
N LEU A 49 20.37 -0.17 4.79
CA LEU A 49 20.48 -0.17 3.33
C LEU A 49 19.30 -0.90 2.65
N LEU A 50 18.85 -2.02 3.21
CA LEU A 50 17.68 -2.76 2.72
C LEU A 50 16.41 -1.90 2.79
N LEU A 51 16.21 -1.17 3.90
CA LEU A 51 15.13 -0.20 4.01
C LEU A 51 15.26 0.90 2.95
N ALA A 52 16.45 1.48 2.80
CA ALA A 52 16.70 2.54 1.83
C ALA A 52 16.37 2.09 0.40
N VAL A 53 16.81 0.88 0.01
CA VAL A 53 16.49 0.28 -1.30
C VAL A 53 15.00 0.08 -1.47
N THR A 54 14.31 -0.43 -0.45
CA THR A 54 12.86 -0.64 -0.45
C THR A 54 12.12 0.68 -0.73
N MET A 55 12.54 1.77 -0.09
CA MET A 55 11.93 3.09 -0.26
C MET A 55 12.28 3.74 -1.61
N VAL A 56 13.55 3.65 -2.03
CA VAL A 56 14.01 4.19 -3.32
C VAL A 56 13.33 3.49 -4.50
N MET A 57 12.98 2.22 -4.38
CA MET A 57 12.29 1.46 -5.43
C MET A 57 10.95 2.07 -5.84
N GLY A 58 10.29 2.78 -4.93
CA GLY A 58 9.07 3.53 -5.24
C GLY A 58 9.28 4.66 -6.25
N VAL A 59 10.48 5.25 -6.34
CA VAL A 59 10.79 6.38 -7.23
C VAL A 59 10.74 6.01 -8.72
N PRO A 60 11.55 5.06 -9.24
CA PRO A 60 11.50 4.70 -10.65
C PRO A 60 10.11 4.18 -11.04
N LEU A 61 9.49 3.40 -10.15
CA LEU A 61 8.18 2.82 -10.40
C LEU A 61 7.05 3.85 -10.35
N ALA A 62 7.19 4.97 -9.63
CA ALA A 62 6.26 6.09 -9.71
C ALA A 62 6.18 6.73 -11.09
N PHE A 63 7.22 6.58 -11.94
CA PHE A 63 7.17 7.03 -13.34
C PHE A 63 6.59 5.97 -14.29
N VAL A 64 6.80 4.68 -13.98
CA VAL A 64 6.38 3.56 -14.83
C VAL A 64 4.92 3.20 -14.61
N ILE A 65 4.48 3.12 -13.34
CA ILE A 65 3.14 2.68 -12.95
C ILE A 65 2.03 3.53 -13.58
N PRO A 66 2.09 4.89 -13.58
CA PRO A 66 1.02 5.69 -14.18
C PRO A 66 0.92 5.50 -15.69
N ARG A 67 2.07 5.37 -16.37
CA ARG A 67 2.11 5.11 -17.82
C ARG A 67 1.53 3.75 -18.18
N LEU A 68 1.76 2.74 -17.34
CA LEU A 68 1.18 1.42 -17.54
C LEU A 68 -0.32 1.41 -17.21
N ALA A 69 -0.71 2.04 -16.11
CA ALA A 69 -2.09 2.10 -15.63
C ALA A 69 -3.04 2.79 -16.63
N THR A 70 -2.58 3.85 -17.31
CA THR A 70 -3.38 4.56 -18.31
C THR A 70 -3.56 3.77 -19.63
N ARG A 71 -2.69 2.81 -19.90
CA ARG A 71 -2.78 1.93 -21.07
C ARG A 71 -3.71 0.73 -20.88
N LEU A 72 -4.03 0.39 -19.63
CA LEU A 72 -4.88 -0.75 -19.32
C LEU A 72 -6.35 -0.33 -19.17
N PRO A 73 -7.31 -1.09 -19.71
CA PRO A 73 -8.73 -0.83 -19.50
C PRO A 73 -9.17 -1.07 -18.04
N HIS A 74 -8.41 -1.90 -17.31
CA HIS A 74 -8.62 -2.19 -15.89
C HIS A 74 -7.28 -2.28 -15.16
N GLN A 75 -7.18 -1.63 -14.00
CA GLN A 75 -5.95 -1.54 -13.20
C GLN A 75 -5.80 -2.69 -12.19
N GLY A 76 -6.82 -3.55 -12.08
CA GLY A 76 -6.81 -4.73 -11.21
C GLY A 76 -5.59 -5.65 -11.37
N PRO A 77 -5.12 -5.97 -12.59
CA PRO A 77 -3.93 -6.79 -12.78
C PRO A 77 -2.66 -6.18 -12.15
N ILE A 78 -2.50 -4.85 -12.21
CA ILE A 78 -1.36 -4.17 -11.56
C ILE A 78 -1.45 -4.38 -10.04
N VAL A 79 -2.64 -4.19 -9.47
CA VAL A 79 -2.87 -4.39 -8.02
C VAL A 79 -2.58 -5.82 -7.60
N LEU A 80 -2.98 -6.82 -8.40
CA LEU A 80 -2.68 -8.23 -8.12
C LEU A 80 -1.18 -8.51 -8.11
N VAL A 81 -0.43 -7.99 -9.09
CA VAL A 81 1.03 -8.17 -9.15
C VAL A 81 1.69 -7.55 -7.92
N LEU A 82 1.30 -6.32 -7.57
CA LEU A 82 1.83 -5.63 -6.38
C LEU A 82 1.49 -6.37 -5.08
N GLY A 83 0.24 -6.84 -4.95
CA GLY A 83 -0.21 -7.63 -3.81
C GLY A 83 0.50 -8.98 -3.70
N ALA A 84 0.74 -9.67 -4.83
CA ALA A 84 1.49 -10.92 -4.87
C ALA A 84 2.96 -10.71 -4.48
N CYS A 85 3.60 -9.64 -4.96
CA CYS A 85 4.95 -9.26 -4.52
C CYS A 85 4.99 -9.00 -3.01
N GLY A 86 4.01 -8.27 -2.47
CA GLY A 86 3.90 -7.98 -1.03
C GLY A 86 3.73 -9.25 -0.18
N LEU A 87 2.78 -10.11 -0.56
CA LEU A 87 2.55 -11.39 0.11
C LEU A 87 3.78 -12.31 0.06
N THR A 88 4.47 -12.36 -1.09
CA THR A 88 5.70 -13.15 -1.24
C THR A 88 6.83 -12.57 -0.38
N GLY A 89 6.95 -11.25 -0.33
CA GLY A 89 7.94 -10.56 0.52
C GLY A 89 7.70 -10.83 2.01
N TYR A 90 6.45 -10.73 2.49
CA TYR A 90 6.12 -11.04 3.88
C TYR A 90 6.26 -12.54 4.19
N ALA A 91 5.87 -13.43 3.27
CA ALA A 91 6.07 -14.87 3.45
C ALA A 91 7.56 -15.23 3.53
N GLY A 92 8.40 -14.61 2.69
CA GLY A 92 9.85 -14.76 2.74
C GLY A 92 10.46 -14.28 4.06
N LEU A 93 10.01 -13.14 4.58
CA LEU A 93 10.40 -12.64 5.90
C LEU A 93 9.94 -13.54 7.05
N TYR A 94 8.78 -14.21 6.92
CA TYR A 94 8.28 -15.13 7.93
C TYR A 94 9.07 -16.45 7.97
N LEU A 95 9.35 -17.03 6.79
CA LEU A 95 9.97 -18.35 6.69
C LEU A 95 11.50 -18.30 6.81
N ALA A 96 12.13 -17.33 6.15
CA ALA A 96 13.59 -17.28 6.03
C ALA A 96 14.11 -15.83 5.85
N PRO A 97 14.00 -14.98 6.88
CA PRO A 97 14.34 -13.56 6.78
C PRO A 97 15.81 -13.31 6.40
N ALA A 98 16.73 -14.17 6.87
CA ALA A 98 18.17 -14.05 6.60
C ALA A 98 18.62 -14.75 5.31
N ALA A 99 17.79 -15.58 4.67
CA ALA A 99 18.20 -16.37 3.51
C ALA A 99 18.36 -15.53 2.23
N ALA A 100 17.47 -14.54 2.04
CA ALA A 100 17.50 -13.67 0.86
C ALA A 100 17.00 -12.24 1.19
N PRO A 101 17.65 -11.53 2.13
CA PRO A 101 17.17 -10.23 2.63
C PRO A 101 16.99 -9.18 1.52
N TRP A 102 17.86 -9.20 0.51
CA TRP A 102 17.77 -8.35 -0.67
C TRP A 102 16.56 -8.66 -1.55
N ALA A 103 16.23 -9.93 -1.75
CA ALA A 103 15.06 -10.33 -2.52
C ALA A 103 13.76 -9.87 -1.82
N TRP A 104 13.70 -10.03 -0.49
CA TRP A 104 12.56 -9.58 0.31
C TRP A 104 12.41 -8.05 0.27
N ALA A 105 13.51 -7.31 0.40
CA ALA A 105 13.50 -5.85 0.29
C ALA A 105 13.03 -5.37 -1.09
N LEU A 106 13.49 -6.00 -2.17
CA LEU A 106 13.05 -5.66 -3.53
C LEU A 106 11.56 -5.95 -3.74
N LEU A 107 11.07 -7.12 -3.29
CA LEU A 107 9.64 -7.48 -3.41
C LEU A 107 8.74 -6.52 -2.63
N LEU A 108 9.13 -6.14 -1.40
CA LEU A 108 8.40 -5.16 -0.62
C LEU A 108 8.47 -3.75 -1.22
N GLY A 109 9.61 -3.38 -1.84
CA GLY A 109 9.75 -2.11 -2.55
C GLY A 109 8.85 -2.05 -3.78
N ILE A 110 8.75 -3.15 -4.53
CA ILE A 110 7.79 -3.30 -5.63
C ILE A 110 6.36 -3.17 -5.09
N ALA A 111 6.00 -3.89 -4.02
CA ALA A 111 4.68 -3.77 -3.40
C ALA A 111 4.35 -2.34 -2.94
N GLY A 112 5.36 -1.58 -2.48
CA GLY A 112 5.26 -0.16 -2.13
C GLY A 112 4.76 0.75 -3.26
N CYS A 113 4.82 0.28 -4.51
CA CYS A 113 4.35 1.00 -5.69
C CYS A 113 2.82 1.07 -5.79
N ALA A 114 2.10 0.43 -4.87
CA ALA A 114 0.69 0.66 -4.68
C ALA A 114 0.38 2.12 -4.26
N PHE A 115 1.33 2.85 -3.66
CA PHE A 115 1.15 4.28 -3.34
C PHE A 115 1.00 5.17 -4.59
N PRO A 116 1.96 5.22 -5.54
CA PRO A 116 1.78 5.98 -6.77
C PRO A 116 0.61 5.46 -7.63
N LEU A 117 0.32 4.15 -7.57
CA LEU A 117 -0.89 3.61 -8.20
C LEU A 117 -2.16 4.23 -7.60
N ALA A 118 -2.26 4.33 -6.28
CA ALA A 118 -3.40 4.94 -5.59
C ALA A 118 -3.61 6.39 -6.03
N LEU A 119 -2.54 7.19 -6.09
CA LEU A 119 -2.58 8.57 -6.58
C LEU A 119 -3.01 8.67 -8.04
N THR A 120 -2.53 7.74 -8.88
CA THR A 120 -2.95 7.65 -10.29
C THR A 120 -4.44 7.33 -10.39
N LEU A 121 -4.92 6.38 -9.61
CA LEU A 121 -6.33 5.99 -9.61
C LEU A 121 -7.22 7.15 -9.16
N VAL A 122 -6.84 7.95 -8.16
CA VAL A 122 -7.58 9.17 -7.79
C VAL A 122 -7.79 10.09 -9.00
N GLY A 123 -6.75 10.31 -9.81
CA GLY A 123 -6.85 11.10 -11.03
C GLY A 123 -7.73 10.46 -12.11
N MET A 124 -7.74 9.13 -12.23
CA MET A 124 -8.55 8.40 -13.21
C MET A 124 -10.02 8.23 -12.81
N ARG A 125 -10.37 8.44 -11.53
CA ARG A 125 -11.72 8.21 -10.99
C ARG A 125 -12.55 9.48 -10.82
N ALA A 126 -12.04 10.62 -11.24
CA ALA A 126 -12.78 11.88 -11.32
C ALA A 126 -12.62 12.50 -12.71
N ARG A 127 -13.69 13.13 -13.22
CA ARG A 127 -13.74 13.77 -14.55
C ARG A 127 -13.47 15.27 -14.50
N THR A 128 -13.53 15.87 -13.31
CA THR A 128 -13.36 17.32 -13.12
C THR A 128 -12.20 17.61 -12.17
N GLY A 129 -11.51 18.74 -12.35
CA GLY A 129 -10.45 19.15 -11.43
C GLY A 129 -10.92 19.29 -9.98
N ALA A 130 -12.15 19.78 -9.78
CA ALA A 130 -12.77 19.84 -8.46
C ALA A 130 -13.04 18.45 -7.86
N GLY A 131 -13.51 17.49 -8.67
CA GLY A 131 -13.71 16.11 -8.26
C GLY A 131 -12.41 15.41 -7.87
N VAL A 132 -11.34 15.60 -8.64
CA VAL A 132 -10.00 15.08 -8.31
C VAL A 132 -9.53 15.64 -6.97
N ALA A 133 -9.66 16.95 -6.75
CA ALA A 133 -9.24 17.59 -5.50
C ALA A 133 -10.01 17.05 -4.29
N GLN A 134 -11.34 16.95 -4.38
CA GLN A 134 -12.17 16.44 -3.29
C GLN A 134 -11.94 14.94 -3.03
N LEU A 135 -11.80 14.13 -4.09
CA LEU A 135 -11.52 12.70 -3.96
C LEU A 135 -10.15 12.45 -3.35
N SER A 136 -9.14 13.22 -3.77
CA SER A 136 -7.79 13.17 -3.22
C SER A 136 -7.79 13.55 -1.74
N ALA A 137 -8.47 14.63 -1.37
CA ALA A 137 -8.58 15.07 0.01
C ALA A 137 -9.26 14.01 0.88
N PHE A 138 -10.36 13.40 0.40
CA PHE A 138 -11.06 12.35 1.11
C PHE A 138 -10.21 11.08 1.26
N ALA A 139 -9.70 10.55 0.15
CA ALA A 139 -8.94 9.30 0.14
C ALA A 139 -7.66 9.40 1.00
N GLN A 140 -6.94 10.52 0.91
CA GLN A 140 -5.73 10.72 1.71
C GLN A 140 -6.06 10.94 3.19
N SER A 141 -7.02 11.82 3.53
CA SER A 141 -7.35 12.09 4.94
C SER A 141 -7.88 10.84 5.64
N THR A 142 -8.86 10.17 5.04
CA THR A 142 -9.41 8.93 5.57
C THR A 142 -8.37 7.81 5.59
N GLY A 143 -7.57 7.68 4.53
CA GLY A 143 -6.52 6.66 4.48
C GLY A 143 -5.43 6.87 5.52
N TYR A 144 -4.98 8.10 5.76
CA TYR A 144 -4.03 8.37 6.84
C TYR A 144 -4.62 8.09 8.22
N LEU A 145 -5.90 8.42 8.46
CA LEU A 145 -6.59 8.04 9.70
C LEU A 145 -6.62 6.51 9.91
N ILE A 146 -6.88 5.74 8.84
CA ILE A 146 -6.81 4.27 8.87
C ILE A 146 -5.39 3.77 9.18
N SER A 147 -4.36 4.52 8.79
CA SER A 147 -2.95 4.11 8.95
C SER A 147 -2.36 4.29 10.34
N ILE A 148 -2.90 5.21 11.14
CA ILE A 148 -2.44 5.52 12.50
C ILE A 148 -2.28 4.26 13.39
N PRO A 149 -3.27 3.36 13.52
CA PRO A 149 -3.14 2.22 14.42
C PRO A 149 -2.11 1.18 13.98
N GLY A 150 -1.69 1.17 12.71
CA GLY A 150 -0.86 0.12 12.13
C GLY A 150 0.48 -0.11 12.85
N PRO A 151 1.37 0.91 12.91
CA PRO A 151 2.65 0.78 13.60
C PRO A 151 2.53 0.45 15.09
N LEU A 152 1.49 0.98 15.76
CA LEU A 152 1.23 0.72 17.17
C LEU A 152 0.82 -0.74 17.40
N LEU A 153 -0.10 -1.26 16.59
CA LEU A 153 -0.52 -2.66 16.62
C LEU A 153 0.66 -3.60 16.43
N VAL A 154 1.55 -3.30 15.47
CA VAL A 154 2.77 -4.09 15.25
C VAL A 154 3.70 -4.06 16.46
N GLY A 155 3.90 -2.89 17.08
CA GLY A 155 4.72 -2.78 18.28
C GLY A 155 4.17 -3.58 19.47
N VAL A 156 2.87 -3.50 19.71
CA VAL A 156 2.19 -4.27 20.76
C VAL A 156 2.30 -5.77 20.47
N LEU A 157 2.02 -6.20 19.24
CA LEU A 157 2.14 -7.60 18.85
C LEU A 157 3.57 -8.12 19.01
N TYR A 158 4.58 -7.34 18.62
CA TYR A 158 5.98 -7.70 18.78
C TYR A 158 6.35 -7.89 20.26
N GLN A 159 5.95 -6.96 21.13
CA GLN A 159 6.21 -7.06 22.58
C GLN A 159 5.54 -8.25 23.24
N HIS A 160 4.29 -8.57 22.87
CA HIS A 160 3.54 -9.68 23.48
C HIS A 160 3.91 -11.05 22.91
N SER A 161 4.30 -11.14 21.64
CA SER A 161 4.60 -12.41 20.98
C SER A 161 6.05 -12.86 21.13
N GLY A 162 6.95 -11.96 21.53
CA GLY A 162 8.38 -12.25 21.65
C GLY A 162 9.07 -12.51 20.32
N GLY A 163 8.45 -12.16 19.18
CA GLY A 163 9.01 -12.39 17.86
C GLY A 163 8.22 -11.74 16.73
N TRP A 164 8.69 -11.93 15.49
CA TRP A 164 8.15 -11.27 14.30
C TRP A 164 7.01 -12.02 13.60
N GLY A 165 6.69 -13.24 14.04
CA GLY A 165 5.70 -14.07 13.37
C GLY A 165 4.29 -13.46 13.32
N LEU A 166 3.80 -12.98 14.46
CA LEU A 166 2.48 -12.33 14.58
C LEU A 166 2.42 -10.99 13.82
N PRO A 167 3.40 -10.07 13.98
CA PRO A 167 3.49 -8.86 13.17
C PRO A 167 3.49 -9.10 11.66
N ILE A 168 4.33 -10.02 11.16
CA ILE A 168 4.42 -10.33 9.73
C ILE A 168 3.12 -10.97 9.23
N GLY A 169 2.51 -11.86 10.03
CA GLY A 169 1.21 -12.46 9.74
C GLY A 169 0.11 -11.40 9.61
N LEU A 170 0.08 -10.40 10.49
CA LEU A 170 -0.84 -9.26 10.38
C LEU A 170 -0.61 -8.48 9.08
N MET A 171 0.65 -8.18 8.72
CA MET A 171 0.95 -7.46 7.47
C MET A 171 0.50 -8.25 6.22
N ALA A 172 0.76 -9.55 6.20
CA ALA A 172 0.28 -10.43 5.14
C ALA A 172 -1.25 -10.48 5.09
N ALA A 173 -1.92 -10.53 6.25
CA ALA A 173 -3.38 -10.49 6.32
C ALA A 173 -3.94 -9.16 5.78
N LEU A 174 -3.30 -8.02 6.06
CA LEU A 174 -3.70 -6.69 5.57
C LEU A 174 -3.45 -6.50 4.06
N MET A 175 -2.54 -7.27 3.45
CA MET A 175 -2.36 -7.26 1.99
C MET A 175 -3.57 -7.79 1.23
N VAL A 176 -4.32 -8.71 1.80
CA VAL A 176 -5.53 -9.27 1.17
C VAL A 176 -6.61 -8.19 0.95
N PRO A 177 -7.10 -7.48 1.98
CA PRO A 177 -8.07 -6.41 1.78
C PRO A 177 -7.48 -5.28 0.94
N GLN A 178 -6.18 -4.95 1.08
CA GLN A 178 -5.55 -3.95 0.21
C GLN A 178 -5.70 -4.32 -1.26
N THR A 179 -5.40 -5.58 -1.61
CA THR A 179 -5.50 -6.07 -2.98
C THR A 179 -6.94 -6.05 -3.48
N VAL A 180 -7.90 -6.45 -2.64
CA VAL A 180 -9.33 -6.44 -2.97
C VAL A 180 -9.82 -5.01 -3.21
N PHE A 181 -9.54 -4.07 -2.30
CA PHE A 181 -9.97 -2.68 -2.45
C PHE A 181 -9.25 -1.95 -3.58
N GLY A 182 -7.98 -2.26 -3.84
CA GLY A 182 -7.27 -1.77 -5.01
C GLY A 182 -7.87 -2.28 -6.32
N TRP A 183 -8.28 -3.56 -6.38
CA TRP A 183 -8.98 -4.11 -7.54
C TRP A 183 -10.34 -3.42 -7.76
N LEU A 184 -11.12 -3.22 -6.69
CA LEU A 184 -12.39 -2.51 -6.74
C LEU A 184 -12.22 -1.06 -7.21
N ALA A 185 -11.21 -0.35 -6.68
CA ALA A 185 -10.84 0.99 -7.09
C ALA A 185 -10.29 1.04 -8.54
N GLY A 186 -9.76 -0.08 -9.05
CA GLY A 186 -9.31 -0.23 -10.43
C GLY A 186 -10.44 -0.38 -11.46
N ARG A 187 -11.71 -0.52 -11.05
CA ARG A 187 -12.85 -0.65 -11.97
C ARG A 187 -13.13 0.68 -12.68
N ALA A 188 -13.51 0.62 -13.95
CA ALA A 188 -13.84 1.78 -14.79
C ALA A 188 -15.16 2.47 -14.37
N ARG A 189 -15.17 3.07 -13.18
CA ARG A 189 -16.27 3.88 -12.62
C ARG A 189 -15.71 5.22 -12.18
N THR A 190 -16.51 6.29 -12.23
CA THR A 190 -16.10 7.59 -11.68
C THR A 190 -17.00 8.01 -10.53
N VAL A 191 -16.47 8.82 -9.62
CA VAL A 191 -17.22 9.30 -8.45
C VAL A 191 -18.41 10.17 -8.85
N GLU A 192 -18.35 10.83 -10.01
CA GLU A 192 -19.46 11.61 -10.54
C GLU A 192 -20.64 10.73 -11.04
N ASP A 193 -20.38 9.53 -11.55
CA ASP A 193 -21.44 8.59 -11.94
C ASP A 193 -22.22 8.05 -10.73
N GLU A 194 -21.54 7.96 -9.58
CA GLU A 194 -22.14 7.51 -8.32
C GLU A 194 -22.81 8.66 -7.57
N ALA A 195 -22.31 9.90 -7.68
CA ALA A 195 -22.91 11.07 -7.07
C ALA A 195 -24.19 11.56 -7.77
N ALA A 196 -24.41 11.14 -9.03
CA ALA A 196 -25.63 11.42 -9.79
C ALA A 196 -26.79 10.45 -9.51
N ARG A 197 -26.54 9.38 -8.72
CA ARG A 197 -27.56 8.43 -8.24
C ARG A 197 -28.00 8.77 -6.82
#